data_AF-A0A1M5GA95-F1
#
_entry.id   AF-A0A1M5GA95-F1
#
_cell.length_a   1.000
_cell.length_b   1.000
_cell.length_c   1.000
_cell.angle_alpha   90.00
_cell.angle_beta   90.00
_cell.angle_gamma   90.00
#
_symmetry.space_group_name_H-M   'P 1'
#
loop_
_entity.id
_entity.type
_entity.pdbx_description
1 polymer ?
#
loop_
_entity_poly.entity_id
_entity_poly.type
_entity_poly.pdbx_seq_one_letter_code
_entity_poly.pdbx_strand_id
1 'polypeptide(L)' 'MRNKKLLAAIFTVLLQWVSNPVFVSAASSDSSSPVDYVNPLIGSQSTYELSTGNTYPAIALPWGMNFWVPQT' A
#
# COMPACT_ATOMS: atom_id res chain seq x y z
N MET A 1 -34.98 5.96 -45.94
CA MET A 1 -33.62 5.34 -45.85
C MET A 1 -32.58 6.26 -45.23
N ARG A 2 -32.57 7.56 -45.55
CA ARG A 2 -31.61 8.55 -45.03
C ARG A 2 -31.72 8.79 -43.51
N ASN A 3 -32.93 8.73 -42.95
CA ASN A 3 -33.23 8.84 -41.51
C ASN A 3 -32.76 7.64 -40.68
N LYS A 4 -32.91 6.41 -41.20
CA LYS A 4 -32.43 5.19 -40.52
C LYS A 4 -30.90 5.13 -40.43
N LYS A 5 -30.20 5.64 -41.46
CA LYS A 5 -28.73 5.76 -41.46
C LYS A 5 -28.22 6.83 -40.47
N LEU A 6 -28.97 7.93 -40.30
CA LEU A 6 -28.67 8.97 -39.31
C LEU A 6 -28.81 8.45 -37.86
N LEU A 7 -29.89 7.72 -37.58
CA LEU A 7 -30.11 7.06 -36.29
C LEU A 7 -29.04 6.02 -35.96
N ALA A 8 -28.65 5.21 -36.95
CA ALA A 8 -27.56 4.24 -36.78
C ALA A 8 -26.21 4.93 -36.51
N ALA A 9 -25.90 6.05 -37.17
CA ALA A 9 -24.66 6.79 -36.96
C ALA A 9 -24.59 7.43 -35.55
N ILE A 10 -25.70 7.97 -35.06
CA ILE A 10 -25.79 8.50 -33.69
C ILE A 10 -25.59 7.38 -32.66
N PHE A 11 -26.20 6.21 -32.89
CA PHE A 11 -26.06 5.05 -32.02
C PHE A 11 -24.61 4.53 -31.98
N THR A 12 -23.91 4.51 -33.11
CA THR A 12 -22.49 4.10 -33.15
C THR A 12 -21.55 5.08 -32.46
N VAL A 13 -21.81 6.40 -32.55
CA VAL A 13 -21.03 7.42 -31.84
C VAL A 13 -21.27 7.34 -30.32
N LEU A 14 -22.50 7.03 -29.91
CA LEU A 14 -22.85 6.77 -28.51
C LEU A 14 -22.14 5.52 -27.96
N LEU A 15 -22.03 4.45 -28.74
CA LEU A 15 -21.29 3.24 -28.34
C LEU A 15 -19.78 3.48 -28.18
N GLN A 16 -19.20 4.37 -29.00
CA GLN A 16 -17.78 4.72 -28.94
C GLN A 16 -17.40 5.59 -27.74
N TRP A 17 -18.36 6.31 -27.14
CA TRP A 17 -18.15 7.06 -25.89
C TRP A 17 -18.16 6.17 -24.63
N VAL A 18 -18.85 5.02 -24.67
CA VAL A 18 -18.91 4.07 -23.55
C VAL A 18 -17.64 3.23 -23.43
N SER A 19 -16.83 3.14 -24.49
CA SER A 19 -15.69 2.23 -24.58
C SER A 19 -14.34 2.88 -24.28
N ASN A 20 -14.28 4.15 -23.85
CA ASN A 20 -13.03 4.81 -23.46
C ASN A 20 -12.59 4.35 -22.05
N PRO A 21 -11.54 3.52 -21.89
CA PRO A 21 -11.04 3.13 -20.58
C PRO A 21 -10.05 4.19 -20.08
N VAL A 22 -10.45 5.46 -20.06
CA VAL A 22 -9.59 6.58 -19.58
C VAL A 22 -9.58 6.64 -18.04
N PHE A 23 -10.44 5.84 -17.37
CA PHE A 23 -10.57 5.82 -15.91
C PHE A 23 -10.23 4.48 -15.26
N VAL A 24 -9.44 3.61 -15.90
CA VAL A 24 -8.72 2.60 -15.12
C VAL A 24 -7.57 3.32 -14.42
N SER A 25 -7.92 4.08 -13.37
CA SER A 25 -6.98 4.44 -12.33
C SER A 25 -6.41 3.12 -11.84
N ALA A 26 -5.12 2.90 -12.04
CA ALA A 26 -4.42 1.80 -11.40
C ALA A 26 -4.73 1.91 -9.91
N ALA A 27 -5.55 0.99 -9.39
CA ALA A 27 -5.69 0.84 -7.96
C ALA A 27 -4.27 0.51 -7.49
N SER A 28 -3.62 1.45 -6.79
CA SER A 28 -2.48 1.12 -5.95
C SER A 28 -3.03 0.13 -4.95
N SER A 29 -2.78 -1.16 -5.19
CA SER A 29 -3.00 -2.17 -4.17
C SER A 29 -2.13 -1.73 -2.99
N ASP A 30 -2.75 -1.11 -1.99
CA ASP A 30 -2.20 -0.91 -0.65
C ASP A 30 -2.04 -2.29 -0.02
N SER A 31 -1.16 -3.10 -0.60
CA SER A 31 -0.67 -4.32 0.02
C SER A 31 0.37 -3.85 1.03
N SER A 32 -0.07 -3.63 2.27
CA SER A 32 0.82 -3.49 3.43
C SER A 32 1.85 -4.61 3.36
N SER A 33 3.13 -4.25 3.31
CA SER A 33 4.21 -5.22 3.35
C SER A 33 4.26 -5.86 4.74
N PRO A 34 4.73 -7.11 4.88
CA PRO A 34 4.84 -7.75 6.19
C PRO A 34 5.67 -6.95 7.21
N VAL A 35 6.62 -6.12 6.75
CA VAL A 35 7.43 -5.27 7.63
C VAL A 35 6.63 -4.11 8.25
N ASP A 36 5.54 -3.68 7.62
CA ASP A 36 4.69 -2.60 8.15
C ASP A 36 3.95 -3.00 9.44
N TYR A 37 3.87 -4.31 9.73
CA TYR A 37 3.30 -4.84 10.96
C TYR A 37 4.30 -4.94 12.13
N VAL A 38 5.59 -4.68 11.89
CA VAL A 38 6.63 -4.82 12.91
C VAL A 38 6.65 -3.58 13.80
N ASN A 39 6.52 -3.78 15.11
CA ASN A 39 6.70 -2.74 16.12
C ASN A 39 7.99 -3.01 16.94
N PRO A 40 9.09 -2.25 16.72
CA PRO A 40 10.35 -2.41 17.45
C PRO A 40 10.29 -2.12 18.96
N LEU A 41 9.21 -1.50 19.45
CA LEU A 41 9.02 -1.17 20.87
C LEU A 41 8.42 -2.32 21.69
N ILE A 42 7.99 -3.40 21.05
CA ILE A 42 7.47 -4.56 21.78
C ILE A 42 8.59 -5.16 22.63
N GLY A 43 8.37 -5.18 23.95
CA GLY A 43 9.32 -5.67 24.95
C GLY A 43 10.38 -4.67 25.40
N SER A 44 10.34 -3.43 24.93
CA SER A 44 11.31 -2.39 25.31
C SER A 44 10.94 -1.68 26.62
N GLN A 45 9.67 -1.77 27.04
CA GLN A 45 9.23 -1.25 28.34
C GLN A 45 9.58 -2.25 29.46
N SER A 46 10.88 -2.43 29.68
CA SER A 46 11.45 -3.28 30.72
C SER A 46 12.18 -2.44 31.76
N THR A 47 12.16 -2.88 33.01
CA THR A 47 13.08 -2.42 34.05
C THR A 47 14.03 -3.54 34.46
N TYR A 48 14.99 -3.24 35.33
CA TYR A 48 15.89 -4.27 35.87
C TYR A 48 15.11 -5.32 36.69
N GLU A 49 14.08 -4.89 37.41
CA GLU A 49 13.29 -5.71 38.33
C GLU A 49 12.22 -6.53 37.62
N LEU A 50 11.66 -6.02 36.52
CA LEU A 50 10.57 -6.68 35.78
C LEU A 50 10.78 -6.54 34.26
N SER A 51 10.91 -7.69 33.62
CA SER A 51 11.08 -7.79 32.17
C SER A 51 9.75 -7.96 31.45
N THR A 52 9.58 -7.21 30.36
CA THR A 52 8.55 -7.44 29.34
C THR A 52 9.13 -7.97 28.02
N GLY A 53 10.43 -8.29 28.00
CA GLY A 53 11.16 -8.78 26.84
C GLY A 53 12.65 -8.43 26.86
N ASN A 54 13.01 -7.30 27.48
CA ASN A 54 14.38 -6.75 27.49
C ASN A 54 14.94 -6.54 26.08
N THR A 55 14.12 -5.97 25.19
CA THR A 55 14.49 -5.63 23.81
C THR A 55 14.83 -4.15 23.66
N TYR A 56 15.55 -3.82 22.59
CA TYR A 56 15.85 -2.44 22.21
C TYR A 56 15.26 -2.16 20.82
N PRO A 57 14.72 -0.95 20.56
CA PRO A 57 14.15 -0.61 19.27
C PRO A 57 15.23 -0.44 18.19
N ALA A 58 15.72 -1.56 17.67
CA ALA A 58 16.86 -1.64 16.78
C ALA A 58 16.50 -1.22 15.34
N ILE A 59 17.32 -0.33 14.78
CA ILE A 59 17.35 -0.01 13.37
C ILE A 59 18.52 -0.76 12.76
N ALA A 60 18.21 -1.76 11.93
CA ALA A 60 19.20 -2.67 11.37
C ALA A 60 18.73 -3.38 10.10
N LEU A 61 19.70 -3.92 9.37
CA LEU A 61 19.48 -5.00 8.42
C LEU A 61 19.56 -6.35 9.14
N PRO A 62 18.93 -7.41 8.61
CA PRO A 62 19.09 -8.77 9.13
C PRO A 62 20.57 -9.13 9.24
N TRP A 63 21.00 -9.53 10.45
CA TRP A 63 22.39 -9.90 10.79
C TRP A 63 23.44 -8.80 10.53
N GLY A 64 23.03 -7.53 10.53
CA GLY A 64 23.96 -6.42 10.46
C GLY A 64 25.00 -6.49 11.58
N MET A 65 26.26 -6.22 11.24
CA MET A 65 27.34 -6.16 12.23
C MET A 65 27.14 -5.03 13.26
N ASN A 66 26.45 -3.96 12.87
CA ASN A 66 26.15 -2.81 13.73
C ASN A 66 24.66 -2.49 13.70
N PHE A 67 24.07 -2.29 14.87
CA PHE A 67 22.68 -1.83 15.04
C PHE A 67 22.67 -0.44 15.67
N TRP A 68 21.63 0.34 15.37
CA TRP A 68 21.44 1.67 15.92
C TRP A 68 20.18 1.71 16.78
N VAL A 69 20.27 2.35 17.94
CA VAL A 69 19.16 2.52 18.89
C VAL A 69 19.20 3.94 19.48
N PRO A 70 18.04 4.55 19.79
CA PRO A 70 18.01 5.74 20.62
C PRO A 70 18.44 5.41 22.06
N GLN A 71 19.08 6.37 22.73
CA GLN A 71 19.45 6.26 24.14
C GLN A 71 18.55 7.19 24.97
N THR A 72 18.04 6.66 26.07
CA THR A 72 17.22 7.37 27.07
C THR A 72 17.88 7.31 28.42
#